data_AF-A0A932RYA8-F1
#
_entry.id   AF-A0A932RYA8-F1
#
_cell.length_a   1.000
_cell.length_b   1.000
_cell.length_c   1.000
_cell.angle_alpha   90.00
_cell.angle_beta   90.00
_cell.angle_gamma   90.00
#
_symmetry.space_group_name_H-M   'P 1'
#
loop_
_entity.id
_entity.type
_entity.pdbx_description
1 polymer ?
#
loop_
_entity_poly.entity_id
_entity_poly.type
_entity_poly.pdbx_seq_one_letter_code
_entity_poly.pdbx_strand_id
1 'polypeptide(L)' 'MRQNPNLEVSCDTIREGYRKFPQGSHIIFYKSSAKSAILVVRILHKSMDYDLQL' A
#
# COMPACT_ATOMS: atom_id res chain seq x y z
N MET A 1 18.02 -8.09 6.63
CA MET A 1 17.05 -7.81 5.55
C MET A 1 15.84 -8.71 5.77
N ARG A 2 14.73 -8.20 6.33
CA ARG A 2 13.50 -9.02 6.45
C ARG A 2 12.71 -8.91 5.16
N GLN A 3 12.76 -9.94 4.34
CA GLN A 3 11.71 -10.19 3.36
C GLN A 3 10.55 -10.82 4.13
N ASN A 4 9.44 -10.08 4.24
CA ASN A 4 8.19 -10.59 4.80
C ASN A 4 7.27 -10.91 3.62
N PRO A 5 7.10 -12.18 3.22
CA PRO A 5 6.45 -12.54 1.95
C PRO A 5 4.93 -12.33 1.92
N ASN A 6 4.29 -12.08 3.07
CA ASN A 6 2.83 -12.15 3.24
C ASN A 6 2.16 -10.81 3.62
N LEU A 7 2.80 -9.67 3.33
CA LEU A 7 2.31 -8.34 3.76
C LEU A 7 1.82 -7.44 2.63
N GLU A 8 1.86 -7.91 1.38
CA GLU A 8 1.18 -7.23 0.27
C GLU A 8 -0.29 -7.60 0.29
N VAL A 9 -1.12 -6.75 0.91
CA VAL A 9 -2.56 -6.84 0.76
C VAL A 9 -2.93 -6.04 -0.48
N SER A 10 -3.43 -6.74 -1.50
CA SER A 10 -4.04 -6.11 -2.66
C SER A 10 -5.25 -5.27 -2.21
N CYS A 11 -5.34 -4.03 -2.70
CA CYS A 11 -6.52 -3.18 -2.59
C CYS A 11 -7.30 -3.19 -3.92
N ASP A 12 -7.24 -4.28 -4.69
CA ASP A 12 -7.90 -4.36 -5.99
C ASP A 12 -9.43 -4.21 -5.88
N THR A 13 -10.02 -4.49 -4.70
CA THR A 13 -11.44 -4.23 -4.39
C THR A 13 -11.82 -2.75 -4.38
N ILE A 14 -10.82 -1.86 -4.31
CA ILE A 14 -11.00 -0.42 -4.21
C ILE A 14 -10.57 0.25 -5.52
N ARG A 15 -9.41 -0.14 -6.06
CA ARG A 15 -8.91 0.37 -7.32
C ARG A 15 -7.83 -0.55 -7.87
N GLU A 16 -8.05 -1.07 -9.07
CA GLU A 16 -7.15 -2.04 -9.70
C GLU A 16 -5.69 -1.57 -9.73
N GLY A 17 -4.77 -2.44 -9.31
CA GLY A 17 -3.34 -2.18 -9.31
C GLY A 17 -2.81 -1.43 -8.09
N TYR A 18 -3.68 -1.08 -7.13
CA TYR A 18 -3.26 -0.50 -5.85
C TYR A 18 -2.94 -1.58 -4.81
N ARG A 19 -1.85 -1.36 -4.09
CA ARG A 19 -1.36 -2.23 -3.01
C ARG A 19 -1.05 -1.39 -1.78
N LYS A 20 -1.11 -2.01 -0.61
CA LYS A 20 -0.67 -1.40 0.64
C LYS A 20 0.38 -2.24 1.34
N PHE A 21 1.32 -1.57 2.00
CA PHE A 21 2.38 -2.19 2.78
C PHE A 21 2.54 -1.48 4.12
N PRO A 22 2.30 -2.15 5.26
CA PRO A 22 2.52 -1.54 6.56
C PRO A 22 4.01 -1.61 6.96
N GLN A 23 4.57 -0.47 7.34
CA GLN A 23 5.95 -0.33 7.80
C GLN A 23 5.97 0.43 9.14
N GLY A 24 6.17 -0.31 10.22
CA GLY A 24 6.17 0.24 11.57
C GLY A 24 4.82 0.88 11.93
N SER A 25 4.81 2.20 12.15
CA SER A 25 3.60 2.96 12.41
C SER A 25 2.99 3.61 11.16
N HIS A 26 3.47 3.27 9.96
CA HIS A 26 2.96 3.83 8.72
C HIS A 26 2.37 2.75 7.80
N ILE A 27 1.49 3.16 6.91
CA ILE A 27 0.92 2.36 5.82
C ILE A 27 1.26 3.07 4.52
N ILE A 28 1.98 2.38 3.65
CA ILE A 28 2.40 2.88 2.34
C ILE A 28 1.42 2.35 1.31
N PHE A 29 0.78 3.26 0.57
CA PHE A 29 -0.07 2.93 -0.57
C PHE A 29 0.71 3.19 -1.85
N TYR A 30 0.73 2.20 -2.73
CA TYR A 30 1.46 2.26 -3.98
C TYR A 30 0.73 1.52 -5.09
N LYS A 31 1.18 1.71 -6.33
CA LYS A 31 0.70 0.94 -7.48
C LYS A 31 1.83 0.56 -8.40
N SER A 32 1.65 -0.54 -9.13
CA SER A 32 2.54 -0.93 -10.23
C SER A 32 2.32 -0.02 -11.43
N SER A 33 3.42 0.49 -12.00
CA SER A 33 3.43 1.22 -13.27
C SER A 33 3.87 0.30 -14.40
N ALA A 34 3.48 0.62 -15.64
CA ALA A 34 3.74 -0.17 -16.85
C ALA A 34 5.24 -0.50 -17.08
N LYS A 35 6.16 0.22 -16.44
CA LYS A 35 7.61 0.01 -16.54
C LYS A 35 8.19 -0.84 -15.40
N SER A 36 7.39 -1.69 -14.77
CA SER A 36 7.78 -2.45 -13.57
C SER A 36 8.27 -1.58 -12.41
N ALA A 37 7.87 -0.31 -12.41
CA ALA A 37 8.22 0.65 -11.38
C ALA A 37 7.08 0.75 -10.35
N ILE A 38 7.43 0.92 -9.08
CA ILE A 38 6.47 1.17 -8.02
C ILE A 38 6.27 2.68 -7.90
N LEU A 39 5.02 3.14 -8.00
CA LEU A 39 4.65 4.52 -7.69
C LEU A 39 4.04 4.57 -6.29
N VAL A 40 4.75 5.19 -5.34
CA VAL A 40 4.20 5.49 -4.02
C VAL A 40 3.19 6.63 -4.15
N VAL A 41 1.94 6.35 -3.82
CA VAL A 41 0.83 7.29 -3.97
C VAL A 41 0.60 8.05 -2.67
N ARG A 42 0.67 7.37 -1.52
CA ARG A 42 0.49 7.96 -0.18
C ARG A 42 1.24 7.19 0.89
N ILE A 43 1.58 7.89 1.97
CA ILE A 43 2.05 7.29 3.22
C ILE A 43 1.17 7.84 4.33
N LEU A 44 0.45 6.97 5.03
CA LEU A 44 -0.42 7.34 6.15
C LEU A 44 0.16 6.81 7.45
N HIS A 45 -0.10 7.48 8.56
CA HIS A 45 0.14 6.91 9.88
C HIS A 45 -0.95 5.87 10.19
N LYS A 46 -0.61 4.75 10.82
CA LYS A 46 -1.53 3.62 11.10
C LYS A 46 -2.70 3.98 12.01
N SER A 47 -2.59 5.09 12.75
CA SER A 47 -3.67 5.60 13.60
C SER A 47 -4.67 6.47 12.84
N MET A 48 -4.41 6.78 11.57
CA MET A 48 -5.42 7.39 10.72
C MET A 48 -6.43 6.33 10.32
N ASP A 49 -7.70 6.60 10.56
CA ASP A 49 -8.81 5.78 10.10
C ASP A 49 -8.97 5.99 8.58
N TYR A 50 -8.24 5.18 7.80
CA TYR A 50 -8.16 5.31 6.34
C TYR A 50 -9.29 4.57 5.61
N ASP A 51 -10.17 3.87 6.34
CA ASP A 51 -11.39 3.24 5.82
C ASP A 51 -12.42 4.27 5.33
N LEU A 52 -12.27 5.56 5.70
CA LEU A 52 -13.28 6.58 5.45
C LEU A 52 -13.14 7.34 4.11
N GLN A 53 -12.14 7.07 3.27
CA GLN A 53 -11.88 7.86 2.05
C GLN A 53 -11.44 7.04 0.84
N LEU A 54 -11.87 5.79 0.75
CA LEU A 54 -11.68 4.96 -0.44
C LEU A 54 -12.91 4.96 -1.33
#